data_AF-A0A3A6UFP1-F1
#
_entry.id   AF-A0A3A6UFP1-F1
#
_cell.length_a   1.000
_cell.length_b   1.000
_cell.length_c   1.000
_cell.angle_alpha   90.00
_cell.angle_beta   90.00
_cell.angle_gamma   90.00
#
_symmetry.space_group_name_H-M   'P 1'
#
loop_
_entity.id
_entity.type
_entity.pdbx_description
1 polymer ?
#
loop_
_entity_poly.entity_id
_entity_poly.type
_entity_poly.pdbx_seq_one_letter_code
_entity_poly.pdbx_strand_id
1 'polypeptide(L)'
;MNFLDAFWPSFWSAIAAGFSLTLLFFLIREKVYGKTDISGKWHFNMTTEKTAYNPYKNMELRYIAILWLEGNEIHGTVEKVHEFSSTTNEAGRSYVGENRSRGVVTGVYEKKYFGKDKIHIHISEQGKGRESTNFFTLRFSKCINFRVEEIKLSGTFSSFVADQEGSSSWQRKCF
;
A
#
# COMPACT_ATOMS: atom_id res chain seq x y z
N MET A 1 37.66 44.07 -26.18
CA MET A 1 36.68 42.96 -26.18
C MET A 1 35.31 43.62 -26.18
N ASN A 2 34.50 43.43 -27.23
CA ASN A 2 33.23 44.14 -27.30
C ASN A 2 32.25 43.52 -26.31
N PHE A 3 31.41 44.36 -25.69
CA PHE A 3 30.36 43.92 -24.76
C PHE A 3 29.51 42.77 -25.33
N LEU A 4 29.20 42.84 -26.63
CA LEU A 4 28.41 41.82 -27.33
C LEU A 4 29.14 40.47 -27.43
N ASP A 5 30.47 40.47 -27.56
CA ASP A 5 31.29 39.25 -27.65
C ASP A 5 31.30 38.47 -26.33
N ALA A 6 31.16 39.16 -25.19
CA ALA A 6 31.07 38.55 -23.87
C ALA A 6 29.63 38.22 -23.46
N PHE A 7 28.66 39.05 -23.85
CA PHE A 7 27.26 38.90 -23.48
C PHE A 7 26.63 37.63 -24.07
N TRP A 8 26.83 37.39 -25.37
CA TRP A 8 26.14 36.29 -26.06
C TRP A 8 26.55 34.89 -25.56
N PRO A 9 27.84 34.59 -25.37
CA PRO A 9 28.25 33.32 -24.77
C PRO A 9 27.73 33.13 -23.33
N SER A 10 27.74 34.18 -22.52
CA SER A 10 27.20 34.12 -21.15
C SER A 10 25.68 33.89 -21.13
N PHE A 11 24.94 34.53 -22.03
CA PHE A 11 23.50 34.34 -22.17
C PHE A 11 23.16 32.90 -22.58
N TRP A 12 23.81 32.38 -23.62
CA TRP A 12 23.56 31.00 -24.08
C TRP A 12 24.00 29.95 -23.08
N SER A 13 25.12 30.17 -22.38
CA SER A 13 25.56 29.24 -21.33
C SER A 13 24.59 29.21 -20.15
N ALA A 14 24.02 30.36 -19.75
CA ALA A 14 22.98 30.41 -18.72
C ALA A 14 21.71 29.66 -19.15
N ILE A 15 21.25 29.84 -20.39
CA ILE A 15 20.10 29.10 -20.93
C ILE A 15 20.38 27.59 -20.96
N ALA A 16 21.53 27.20 -21.49
CA ALA A 16 21.93 25.80 -21.57
C ALA A 16 22.03 25.14 -20.19
N ALA A 17 22.57 25.86 -19.20
CA ALA A 17 22.63 25.39 -17.82
C ALA A 17 21.23 25.21 -17.21
N GLY A 18 20.33 26.19 -17.38
CA GLY A 18 18.95 26.12 -16.89
C GLY A 18 18.16 24.96 -17.51
N PHE A 19 18.29 24.77 -18.82
CA PHE A 19 17.68 23.64 -19.52
C PHE A 19 18.26 22.30 -19.03
N SER A 20 19.57 22.19 -18.91
CA SER A 20 20.25 20.96 -18.47
C SER A 20 19.85 20.59 -17.04
N LEU A 21 19.77 21.57 -16.13
CA LEU A 21 19.34 21.34 -14.75
C LEU A 21 17.88 20.89 -14.69
N THR A 22 17.01 21.51 -15.50
CA THR A 22 15.60 21.12 -15.59
C THR A 22 15.45 19.70 -16.11
N LEU A 23 16.16 19.35 -17.19
CA LEU A 23 16.17 18.00 -17.75
C LEU A 23 16.67 16.97 -16.73
N LEU A 24 17.76 17.28 -16.03
CA LEU A 24 18.31 16.43 -14.97
C LEU A 24 17.32 16.23 -13.83
N PHE A 25 16.62 17.29 -13.40
CA PHE A 25 15.59 17.21 -12.38
C PHE A 25 14.43 16.30 -12.82
N PHE A 26 13.93 16.43 -14.04
CA PHE A 26 12.88 15.56 -14.57
C PHE A 26 13.32 14.10 -14.65
N LEU A 27 14.53 13.84 -15.17
CA LEU A 27 15.09 12.49 -15.25
C LEU A 27 15.24 11.84 -13.88
N ILE A 28 15.73 12.57 -12.88
CA ILE A 28 15.85 12.08 -11.50
C ILE A 28 14.46 11.82 -10.90
N ARG A 29 13.54 12.78 -11.04
CA ARG A 29 12.17 12.68 -10.51
C ARG A 29 11.42 11.48 -11.07
N GLU A 30 11.56 11.21 -12.37
CA GLU A 30 10.84 10.14 -13.05
C GLU A 30 11.51 8.78 -12.87
N LYS A 31 12.84 8.71 -13.04
CA LYS A 31 13.56 7.43 -13.07
C LYS A 31 13.98 6.94 -11.67
N VAL A 32 14.41 7.85 -10.78
CA VAL A 32 14.89 7.49 -9.43
C VAL A 32 13.75 7.49 -8.43
N TYR A 33 12.85 8.47 -8.53
CA TYR A 33 11.72 8.63 -7.62
C TYR A 33 10.39 8.27 -8.29
N GLY A 34 10.39 7.39 -9.29
CA GLY A 34 9.16 6.90 -9.92
C GLY A 34 8.21 6.28 -8.89
N LYS A 35 6.90 6.41 -9.12
CA LYS A 35 5.89 5.82 -8.22
C LYS A 35 5.89 4.31 -8.40
N THR A 36 5.98 3.57 -7.31
CA THR A 36 5.82 2.10 -7.35
C THR A 36 4.37 1.75 -7.68
N ASP A 37 4.17 0.94 -8.71
CA ASP A 37 2.84 0.48 -9.07
C ASP A 37 2.30 -0.54 -8.04
N ILE A 38 1.21 -0.16 -7.37
CA ILE A 38 0.49 -1.02 -6.43
C ILE A 38 -0.79 -1.60 -7.03
N SER A 39 -1.09 -1.31 -8.29
CA SER A 39 -2.31 -1.77 -8.95
C SER A 39 -2.28 -3.28 -9.16
N GLY A 40 -3.45 -3.91 -9.18
CA GLY A 40 -3.62 -5.35 -9.38
C GLY A 40 -4.00 -6.10 -8.11
N LYS A 41 -3.87 -7.42 -8.18
CA LYS A 41 -4.29 -8.34 -7.13
C LYS A 41 -3.30 -8.37 -5.96
N TRP A 42 -3.84 -8.45 -4.76
CA TRP A 42 -3.11 -8.60 -3.51
C TRP A 42 -3.78 -9.67 -2.65
N HIS A 43 -2.95 -10.45 -1.97
CA HIS A 43 -3.35 -11.30 -0.87
C HIS A 43 -2.79 -10.67 0.40
N PHE A 44 -3.62 -10.50 1.43
CA PHE A 44 -3.12 -9.97 2.69
C PHE A 44 -3.69 -10.71 3.88
N ASN A 45 -2.91 -10.71 4.96
CA ASN A 45 -3.35 -11.19 6.26
C ASN A 45 -3.39 -10.03 7.28
N MET A 46 -4.23 -10.21 8.28
CA MET A 46 -4.34 -9.36 9.45
C MET A 46 -4.18 -10.24 10.67
N THR A 47 -3.20 -9.94 11.52
CA THR A 47 -2.99 -10.66 12.78
C THR A 47 -3.34 -9.73 13.93
N THR A 48 -4.38 -10.07 14.68
CA THR A 48 -4.85 -9.27 15.82
C THR A 48 -3.91 -9.44 17.00
N GLU A 49 -3.33 -8.34 17.47
CA GLU A 49 -2.38 -8.31 18.61
C GLU A 49 -3.06 -7.76 19.87
N LYS A 50 -3.88 -6.72 19.71
CA LYS A 50 -4.71 -6.14 20.78
C LYS A 50 -6.17 -6.14 20.36
N THR A 51 -7.06 -6.34 21.33
CA THR A 51 -8.51 -6.29 21.12
C THR A 51 -9.21 -6.15 22.47
N ALA A 52 -10.37 -5.49 22.49
CA ALA A 52 -11.26 -5.47 23.64
C ALA A 52 -12.01 -6.80 23.84
N TYR A 53 -12.04 -7.68 22.83
CA TYR A 53 -12.73 -8.97 22.88
C TYR A 53 -11.76 -10.14 22.77
N ASN A 54 -11.47 -10.76 23.92
CA ASN A 54 -10.45 -11.81 24.07
C ASN A 54 -10.49 -12.94 23.02
N PRO A 55 -11.65 -13.43 22.54
CA PRO A 55 -11.68 -14.46 21.50
C PRO A 55 -10.98 -14.08 20.18
N TYR A 56 -10.79 -12.78 19.92
CA TYR A 56 -10.08 -12.31 18.73
C TYR A 56 -8.57 -12.15 18.93
N LYS A 57 -8.05 -12.38 20.13
CA LYS A 57 -6.62 -12.27 20.40
C LYS A 57 -5.85 -13.31 19.58
N ASN A 58 -4.83 -12.90 18.84
CA ASN A 58 -4.06 -13.74 17.91
C ASN A 58 -4.89 -14.33 16.76
N MET A 59 -6.04 -13.74 16.44
CA MET A 59 -6.84 -14.13 15.28
C MET A 59 -6.15 -13.70 13.99
N GLU A 60 -6.10 -14.59 13.01
CA GLU A 60 -5.56 -14.31 11.67
C GLU A 60 -6.70 -14.31 10.65
N LEU A 61 -6.89 -13.17 9.99
CA LEU A 61 -7.84 -13.02 8.88
C LEU A 61 -7.09 -12.91 7.58
N ARG A 62 -7.57 -13.58 6.52
CA ARG A 62 -7.00 -13.49 5.17
C ARG A 62 -8.00 -12.94 4.18
N TYR A 63 -7.48 -12.11 3.30
CA TYR A 63 -8.25 -11.37 2.31
C TYR A 63 -7.57 -11.40 0.94
N ILE A 64 -8.37 -11.14 -0.08
CA ILE A 64 -7.92 -10.83 -1.43
C ILE A 64 -8.43 -9.45 -1.79
N ALA A 65 -7.54 -8.57 -2.23
CA ALA A 65 -7.88 -7.25 -2.74
C ALA A 65 -7.51 -7.10 -4.22
N ILE A 66 -8.28 -6.29 -4.94
CA ILE A 66 -7.90 -5.74 -6.24
C ILE A 66 -7.81 -4.23 -6.03
N LEU A 67 -6.63 -3.68 -6.27
CA LEU A 67 -6.36 -2.24 -6.13
C LEU A 67 -6.06 -1.61 -7.49
N TRP A 68 -6.36 -0.34 -7.64
CA TRP A 68 -5.83 0.50 -8.73
C TRP A 68 -5.56 1.91 -8.21
N LEU A 69 -4.73 2.63 -8.95
CA LEU A 69 -4.32 3.99 -8.63
C LEU A 69 -4.99 4.99 -9.56
N GLU A 70 -5.53 6.06 -8.97
CA GLU A 70 -5.96 7.26 -9.69
C GLU A 70 -5.20 8.46 -9.13
N GLY A 71 -4.14 8.89 -9.82
CA GLY A 71 -3.22 9.88 -9.28
C GLY A 71 -2.52 9.37 -8.01
N ASN A 72 -2.83 9.96 -6.85
CA ASN A 72 -2.36 9.50 -5.53
C ASN A 72 -3.43 8.74 -4.74
N GLU A 73 -4.65 8.66 -5.25
CA GLU A 73 -5.73 7.93 -4.61
C GLU A 73 -5.65 6.45 -4.94
N ILE A 74 -6.04 5.64 -3.97
CA ILE A 74 -6.08 4.19 -4.06
C ILE A 74 -7.54 3.81 -3.99
N HIS A 75 -7.98 3.05 -4.98
CA HIS A 75 -9.33 2.53 -5.06
C HIS A 75 -9.26 1.02 -5.22
N GLY A 76 -10.30 0.32 -4.78
CA GLY A 76 -10.28 -1.12 -4.82
C GLY A 76 -11.52 -1.80 -4.27
N THR A 77 -11.48 -3.12 -4.35
CA THR A 77 -12.43 -3.99 -3.66
C THR A 77 -11.68 -5.11 -2.96
N VAL A 78 -12.25 -5.60 -1.86
CA VAL A 78 -11.68 -6.67 -1.07
C VAL A 78 -12.71 -7.77 -0.79
N GLU A 79 -12.24 -9.00 -0.63
CA GLU A 79 -13.04 -10.12 -0.15
C GLU A 79 -12.32 -10.84 0.99
N LYS A 80 -13.05 -11.17 2.07
CA LYS A 80 -12.57 -12.08 3.11
C LYS A 80 -12.62 -13.50 2.60
N VAL A 81 -11.49 -14.21 2.68
CA VAL A 81 -11.38 -15.58 2.16
C VAL A 81 -11.13 -16.61 3.24
N HIS A 82 -10.54 -16.22 4.36
CA HIS A 82 -10.24 -17.16 5.43
C HIS A 82 -10.18 -16.48 6.80
N GLU A 83 -10.51 -17.25 7.84
CA GLU A 83 -10.49 -16.84 9.22
C GLU A 83 -9.94 -17.96 10.11
N PHE A 84 -8.79 -17.70 10.74
CA PHE A 84 -8.22 -18.56 11.78
C PHE A 84 -8.46 -17.92 13.15
N SER A 85 -9.19 -18.64 14.00
CA SER A 85 -9.37 -18.27 15.41
C SER A 85 -8.44 -19.09 16.28
N SER A 86 -7.75 -18.43 17.21
CA SER A 86 -6.85 -19.06 18.17
C SER A 86 -7.59 -19.79 19.29
N THR A 87 -8.86 -19.45 19.52
CA THR A 87 -9.65 -19.90 20.69
C THR A 87 -10.43 -21.17 20.40
N THR A 88 -10.88 -21.35 19.17
CA THR A 88 -11.52 -22.58 18.71
C THR A 88 -10.45 -23.40 18.01
N ASN A 89 -10.04 -24.54 18.58
CA ASN A 89 -9.16 -25.54 17.94
C ASN A 89 -9.72 -26.13 16.62
N GLU A 90 -10.63 -25.42 15.94
CA GLU A 90 -11.15 -25.73 14.63
C GLU A 90 -10.12 -25.26 13.58
N ALA A 91 -9.74 -26.16 12.67
CA ALA A 91 -9.01 -25.80 11.46
C ALA A 91 -9.77 -24.66 10.77
N GLY A 92 -9.10 -23.52 10.52
CA GLY A 92 -9.73 -22.24 10.21
C GLY A 92 -10.87 -22.27 9.17
N ARG A 93 -11.80 -21.33 9.33
CA ARG A 93 -12.99 -21.23 8.48
C ARG A 93 -12.61 -20.60 7.14
N SER A 94 -12.63 -21.42 6.10
CA SER A 94 -12.53 -20.96 4.71
C SER A 94 -13.88 -20.49 4.20
N TYR A 95 -13.94 -19.29 3.62
CA TYR A 95 -15.14 -18.77 2.99
C TYR A 95 -15.06 -18.96 1.47
N VAL A 96 -15.99 -19.74 0.91
CA VAL A 96 -16.11 -20.00 -0.54
C VAL A 96 -17.45 -19.49 -1.05
N GLY A 97 -17.44 -18.86 -2.22
CA GLY A 97 -18.65 -18.38 -2.91
C GLY A 97 -19.37 -17.26 -2.14
N GLU A 98 -20.69 -17.38 -2.03
CA GLU A 98 -21.59 -16.39 -1.42
C GLU A 98 -21.32 -16.10 0.07
N ASN A 99 -20.52 -16.94 0.73
CA ASN A 99 -20.15 -16.73 2.13
C ASN A 99 -18.99 -15.75 2.33
N ARG A 100 -18.40 -15.22 1.25
CA ARG A 100 -17.38 -14.17 1.34
C ARG A 100 -18.02 -12.82 1.60
N SER A 101 -17.55 -12.13 2.62
CA SER A 101 -17.85 -10.72 2.81
C SER A 101 -17.02 -9.89 1.84
N ARG A 102 -17.69 -8.92 1.20
CA ARG A 102 -17.09 -8.00 0.24
C ARG A 102 -16.99 -6.61 0.85
N GLY A 103 -15.92 -5.91 0.51
CA GLY A 103 -15.70 -4.53 0.92
C GLY A 103 -15.16 -3.64 -0.20
N VAL A 104 -15.24 -2.35 0.05
CA VAL A 104 -14.67 -1.28 -0.78
C VAL A 104 -13.40 -0.78 -0.12
N VAL A 105 -12.37 -0.56 -0.95
CA VAL A 105 -11.08 -0.02 -0.52
C VAL A 105 -10.96 1.41 -1.03
N THR A 106 -10.66 2.33 -0.12
CA THR A 106 -10.25 3.70 -0.44
C THR A 106 -8.94 3.99 0.27
N GLY A 107 -8.11 4.89 -0.27
CA GLY A 107 -6.83 5.15 0.34
C GLY A 107 -6.01 6.21 -0.36
N VAL A 108 -4.85 6.50 0.20
CA VAL A 108 -3.93 7.51 -0.32
C VAL A 108 -2.51 6.97 -0.31
N TYR A 109 -1.82 7.18 -1.42
CA TYR A 109 -0.39 6.98 -1.57
C TYR A 109 0.34 8.26 -1.16
N GLU A 110 0.97 8.23 0.01
CA GLU A 110 1.77 9.34 0.54
C GLU A 110 3.23 9.17 0.12
N LYS A 111 3.61 9.87 -0.95
CA LYS A 111 4.98 9.90 -1.44
C LYS A 111 5.85 10.80 -0.59
N LYS A 112 7.03 10.32 -0.17
CA LYS A 112 8.01 11.11 0.59
C LYS A 112 9.32 11.25 -0.19
N TYR A 113 9.76 12.48 -0.42
CA TYR A 113 11.03 12.73 -1.13
C TYR A 113 12.27 12.30 -0.35
N PHE A 114 12.23 12.40 0.99
CA PHE A 114 13.36 12.13 1.88
C PHE A 114 13.09 10.96 2.84
N GLY A 115 12.16 10.07 2.52
CA GLY A 115 11.78 8.96 3.39
C GLY A 115 11.07 7.84 2.65
N LYS A 116 10.68 6.78 3.38
CA LYS A 116 9.90 5.68 2.81
C LYS A 116 8.47 6.14 2.56
N ASP A 117 7.97 5.87 1.36
CA ASP A 117 6.57 6.08 1.02
C ASP A 117 5.65 5.32 1.98
N LYS A 118 4.49 5.91 2.24
CA LYS A 118 3.45 5.32 3.08
C LYS A 118 2.18 5.16 2.27
N ILE A 119 1.46 4.09 2.58
CA ILE A 119 0.16 3.79 1.98
C ILE A 119 -0.84 3.74 3.11
N HIS A 120 -1.84 4.61 3.03
CA HIS A 120 -2.97 4.61 3.95
C HIS A 120 -4.15 3.99 3.24
N ILE A 121 -4.69 2.91 3.79
CA ILE A 121 -5.84 2.20 3.23
C ILE A 121 -6.94 2.17 4.26
N HIS A 122 -8.15 2.49 3.81
CA HIS A 122 -9.39 2.33 4.52
C HIS A 122 -10.22 1.28 3.79
N ILE A 123 -10.72 0.30 4.54
CA ILE A 123 -11.60 -0.75 4.04
C ILE A 123 -12.92 -0.63 4.78
N SER A 124 -13.99 -0.42 4.03
CA SER A 124 -15.36 -0.62 4.51
C SER A 124 -15.86 -1.97 4.00
N GLU A 125 -16.23 -2.86 4.90
CA GLU A 125 -16.68 -4.22 4.60
C GLU A 125 -18.10 -4.43 5.13
N GLN A 126 -18.95 -5.04 4.31
CA GLN A 126 -20.30 -5.42 4.72
C GLN A 126 -20.26 -6.84 5.29
N GLY A 127 -20.27 -6.93 6.63
CA GLY A 127 -20.39 -8.19 7.35
C GLY A 127 -21.83 -8.68 7.48
N LYS A 128 -22.02 -9.83 8.14
CA LYS A 128 -23.36 -10.35 8.49
C LYS A 128 -23.97 -9.53 9.64
N GLY A 129 -24.50 -8.36 9.32
CA GLY A 129 -25.30 -7.53 10.24
C GLY A 129 -24.70 -6.18 10.65
N ARG A 130 -23.47 -5.85 10.22
CA ARG A 130 -22.89 -4.51 10.42
C ARG A 130 -21.82 -4.23 9.36
N GLU A 131 -21.68 -2.97 9.01
CA GLU A 131 -20.51 -2.46 8.32
C GLU A 131 -19.32 -2.43 9.29
N SER A 132 -18.16 -2.89 8.83
CA SER A 132 -16.91 -2.83 9.58
C SER A 132 -15.89 -1.99 8.85
N THR A 133 -15.18 -1.17 9.61
CA THR A 133 -14.11 -0.32 9.12
C THR A 133 -12.77 -0.85 9.61
N ASN A 134 -11.85 -1.02 8.67
CA ASN A 134 -10.44 -1.32 8.94
C ASN A 134 -9.56 -0.23 8.31
N PHE A 135 -8.65 0.33 9.09
CA PHE A 135 -7.68 1.32 8.63
C PHE A 135 -6.27 0.74 8.71
N PHE A 136 -5.47 0.94 7.67
CA PHE A 136 -4.13 0.38 7.52
C PHE A 136 -3.13 1.49 7.25
N THR A 137 -1.95 1.36 7.87
CA THR A 137 -0.77 2.14 7.51
C THR A 137 0.33 1.18 7.07
N LEU A 138 0.56 1.13 5.77
CA LEU A 138 1.48 0.19 5.12
C LEU A 138 2.71 0.90 4.58
N ARG A 139 3.80 0.14 4.47
CA ARG A 139 5.06 0.57 3.84
C ARG A 139 5.55 -0.52 2.91
N PHE A 140 6.28 -0.11 1.88
CA PHE A 140 6.99 -1.06 1.03
C PHE A 140 8.07 -1.80 1.82
N SER A 141 7.99 -3.12 1.78
CA SER A 141 9.03 -4.03 2.23
C SER A 141 9.62 -4.71 0.99
N LYS A 142 10.94 -4.59 0.82
CA LYS A 142 11.64 -5.32 -0.23
C LYS A 142 12.06 -6.68 0.30
N CYS A 143 11.60 -7.75 -0.35
CA CYS A 143 12.21 -9.06 -0.21
C CYS A 143 13.02 -9.35 -1.48
N ILE A 144 14.35 -9.39 -1.34
CA ILE A 144 15.24 -9.78 -2.43
C ILE A 144 15.51 -11.27 -2.27
N ASN A 145 14.87 -12.10 -3.10
CA ASN A 145 15.24 -13.50 -3.26
C ASN A 145 15.72 -13.76 -4.69
N PHE A 146 17.02 -14.01 -4.82
CA PHE A 146 17.77 -14.69 -5.90
C PHE A 146 17.48 -14.43 -7.40
N ARG A 147 16.56 -13.53 -7.80
CA ARG A 147 16.41 -12.92 -9.16
C ARG A 147 15.09 -12.16 -9.36
N VAL A 148 14.17 -12.17 -8.39
CA VAL A 148 12.86 -11.51 -8.52
C VAL A 148 12.66 -10.51 -7.38
N GLU A 149 12.49 -9.23 -7.71
CA GLU A 149 12.07 -8.21 -6.76
C GLU A 149 10.56 -8.36 -6.52
N GLU A 150 10.19 -9.00 -5.40
CA GLU A 150 8.79 -9.09 -5.01
C GLU A 150 8.42 -7.92 -4.10
N ILE A 151 7.46 -7.11 -4.59
CA ILE A 151 6.91 -6.00 -3.82
C ILE A 151 5.97 -6.58 -2.76
N LYS A 152 6.32 -6.38 -1.50
CA LYS A 152 5.44 -6.65 -0.35
C LYS A 152 5.07 -5.35 0.33
N LEU A 153 3.88 -5.28 0.90
CA LEU A 153 3.50 -4.21 1.81
C LEU A 153 3.38 -4.79 3.21
N SER A 154 3.91 -4.09 4.20
CA SER A 154 3.72 -4.48 5.59
C SER A 154 3.48 -3.26 6.46
N GLY A 155 2.76 -3.47 7.56
CA GLY A 155 2.45 -2.38 8.47
C GLY A 155 1.46 -2.81 9.53
N THR A 156 0.67 -1.85 9.99
CA THR A 156 -0.28 -2.02 11.08
C THR A 156 -1.69 -1.74 10.60
N PHE A 157 -2.66 -2.33 11.29
CA PHE A 157 -4.07 -2.01 11.11
C PHE A 157 -4.73 -1.64 12.44
N SER A 158 -5.83 -0.92 12.34
CA SER A 158 -6.79 -0.66 13.41
C SER A 158 -8.19 -0.92 12.90
N SER A 159 -9.06 -1.50 13.72
CA SER A 159 -10.43 -1.84 13.37
C SER A 159 -11.41 -1.41 14.47
N PHE A 160 -12.59 -0.98 14.05
CA PHE A 160 -13.72 -0.74 14.96
C PHE A 160 -14.46 -2.04 15.36
N VAL A 161 -14.06 -3.18 14.82
CA VAL A 161 -14.55 -4.48 15.29
C VAL A 161 -13.77 -4.82 16.54
N ALA A 162 -14.42 -4.73 17.70
CA ALA A 162 -13.85 -5.04 19.01
C ALA A 162 -12.51 -4.35 19.31
N ASP A 163 -12.36 -3.10 18.84
CA ASP A 163 -11.18 -2.24 19.02
C ASP A 163 -9.87 -2.99 18.77
N GLN A 164 -9.79 -3.63 17.60
CA GLN A 164 -8.63 -4.44 17.23
C GLN A 164 -7.49 -3.56 16.73
N GLU A 165 -6.28 -3.93 17.12
CA GLU A 165 -5.04 -3.45 16.53
C GLU A 165 -4.11 -4.62 16.27
N GLY A 166 -3.28 -4.49 15.24
CA GLY A 166 -2.27 -5.50 14.96
C GLY A 166 -1.47 -5.23 13.70
N SER A 167 -0.87 -6.29 13.19
CA SER A 167 -0.01 -6.26 12.01
C SER A 167 -0.72 -6.78 10.77
N SER A 168 -0.30 -6.28 9.61
CA SER A 168 -0.80 -6.73 8.31
C SER A 168 0.33 -6.86 7.30
N SER A 169 0.30 -7.94 6.53
CA SER A 169 1.27 -8.23 5.46
C SER A 169 0.53 -8.52 4.16
N TRP A 170 0.96 -7.88 3.08
CA TRP A 170 0.36 -7.95 1.76
C TRP A 170 1.40 -8.41 0.74
N GLN A 171 1.00 -9.35 -0.11
CA GLN A 171 1.84 -9.90 -1.16
C GLN A 171 1.03 -10.21 -2.42
N ARG A 172 1.70 -10.26 -3.57
CA ARG A 172 1.06 -10.53 -4.87
C ARG A 172 0.69 -12.01 -5.05
N LYS A 173 1.45 -12.92 -4.44
CA LYS A 173 1.22 -14.37 -4.46
C LYS A 173 0.32 -14.77 -3.29
N CYS A 174 -0.38 -15.90 -3.42
CA CYS A 174 -1.16 -16.46 -2.32
C CYS A 174 -0.22 -16.85 -1.16
N PHE A 175 -0.75 -16.78 0.07
CA PHE A 175 -0.12 -17.38 1.26
C PHE A 175 -0.28 -18.89 1.25
#